data_AF-A0A0F7TJN4-F1
#
_entry.id   AF-A0A0F7TJN4-F1
#
_cell.length_a   1.000
_cell.length_b   1.000
_cell.length_c   1.000
_cell.angle_alpha   90.00
_cell.angle_beta   90.00
_cell.angle_gamma   90.00
#
_symmetry.space_group_name_H-M   'P 1'
#
loop_
_entity.id
_entity.type
_entity.pdbx_description
1 polymer ?
#
loop_
_entity_poly.entity_id
_entity_poly.type
_entity_poly.pdbx_seq_one_letter_code
_entity_poly.pdbx_strand_id
1 'polypeptide(L)'
;MSGHDEPPERPLQCPSIFKNIEDVPLQDIISAITSDLFSIPLGSHKALHFLAEELRKENAHPLVKIAIDTALKSASLRSRIQVEWKLYHDYEHAKSHLPMDENAPYDLASRCIENCRSCFDLLLRQTVKPSSICQNGHSFFYIALRNNNRDLTQRLVSSMEPKDLLNPFSMKYQMTIFQMSTMSQKLFQLCWTRLKNSPNNGLDTLGSAELGSICRFTDKGLADELSDKGLDLGKPRPENASPGWLEIVRRVDPEQMLEWLLSRGHEPPGKLLTYVATYNLVEATSWLMRHDTYCQDWREAAFVAAESTDKRSVQILSNILQMSAKNWREDQILSQNLVIQIVDRACQEQKRYDKIPSDEHSRTFSRTYIAKVDEVAARKIHALVDKGIRNIQVLGTKIEAEIAGLHELSKALEIMDTQS
;
A
#
# COMPACT_ATOMS: atom_id res chain seq x y z
N MET A 1 -6.76 10.98 28.54
CA MET A 1 -7.41 10.97 29.86
C MET A 1 -8.33 12.18 29.96
N SER A 2 -9.62 11.99 29.75
CA SER A 2 -10.67 12.94 30.17
C SER A 2 -11.75 12.09 30.83
N GLY A 3 -11.82 12.18 32.15
CA GLY A 3 -12.92 11.59 32.91
C GLY A 3 -14.18 12.38 32.63
N HIS A 4 -15.08 11.79 31.87
CA HIS A 4 -16.51 12.07 32.01
C HIS A 4 -17.06 10.92 32.83
N ASP A 5 -17.53 11.22 34.03
CA ASP A 5 -18.32 10.29 34.84
C ASP A 5 -19.58 9.94 34.02
N GLU A 6 -19.55 8.78 33.37
CA GLU A 6 -20.72 8.21 32.73
C GLU A 6 -21.80 8.00 33.79
N PRO A 7 -23.04 8.45 33.58
CA PRO A 7 -24.12 8.21 34.53
C PRO A 7 -24.24 6.70 34.79
N PRO A 8 -24.54 6.28 36.05
CA PRO A 8 -24.56 4.87 36.40
C PRO A 8 -25.56 4.11 35.52
N GLU A 9 -25.01 3.17 34.74
CA GLU A 9 -25.77 2.33 33.83
C GLU A 9 -26.83 1.54 34.61
N ARG A 10 -28.09 1.66 34.20
CA ARG A 10 -29.19 0.93 34.84
C ARG A 10 -28.95 -0.58 34.71
N PRO A 11 -29.29 -1.39 35.73
CA PRO A 11 -29.17 -2.84 35.61
C PRO A 11 -30.03 -3.35 34.45
N LEU A 12 -29.43 -4.24 33.64
CA LEU A 12 -30.08 -4.83 32.47
C LEU A 12 -31.30 -5.67 32.90
N GLN A 13 -32.39 -5.58 32.15
CA GLN A 13 -33.61 -6.33 32.41
C GLN A 13 -33.52 -7.76 31.83
N CYS A 14 -32.84 -7.93 30.70
CA CYS A 14 -32.77 -9.21 29.97
C CYS A 14 -32.25 -10.38 30.80
N PRO A 15 -31.20 -10.26 31.65
CA PRO A 15 -30.72 -11.39 32.46
C PRO A 15 -31.78 -11.98 33.40
N SER A 16 -32.69 -11.14 33.93
CA SER A 16 -33.78 -11.59 34.79
C SER A 16 -34.94 -12.16 33.97
N ILE A 17 -35.30 -11.48 32.87
CA ILE A 17 -36.38 -11.91 31.98
C ILE A 17 -36.07 -13.27 31.32
N PHE A 18 -34.83 -13.49 30.88
CA PHE A 18 -34.44 -14.73 30.20
C PHE A 18 -34.46 -15.95 31.13
N LYS A 19 -34.36 -15.75 32.46
CA LYS A 19 -34.51 -16.84 33.44
C LYS A 19 -35.95 -17.34 33.56
N ASN A 20 -36.93 -16.47 33.32
CA ASN A 20 -38.36 -16.77 33.44
C ASN A 20 -39.08 -16.61 32.09
N ILE A 21 -38.41 -17.01 31.00
CA ILE A 21 -38.84 -16.65 29.65
C ILE A 21 -40.21 -17.24 29.25
N GLU A 22 -40.60 -18.37 29.83
CA GLU A 22 -41.88 -19.04 29.54
C GLU A 22 -43.08 -18.25 30.08
N ASP A 23 -42.88 -17.41 31.11
CA ASP A 23 -43.93 -16.64 31.78
C ASP A 23 -44.08 -15.22 31.21
N VAL A 24 -43.21 -14.82 30.26
CA VAL A 24 -43.16 -13.44 29.74
C VAL A 24 -43.59 -13.42 28.27
N PRO A 25 -44.58 -12.58 27.90
CA PRO A 25 -44.97 -12.40 26.52
C PRO A 25 -43.80 -11.97 25.62
N LEU A 26 -43.70 -12.54 24.41
CA LEU A 26 -42.59 -12.27 23.48
C LEU A 26 -42.37 -10.78 23.18
N GLN A 27 -43.45 -10.00 23.11
CA GLN A 27 -43.37 -8.55 22.86
C GLN A 27 -42.72 -7.80 24.01
N ASP A 28 -42.91 -8.25 25.25
CA ASP A 28 -42.29 -7.65 26.43
C ASP A 28 -40.79 -7.96 26.46
N ILE A 29 -40.41 -9.18 26.04
CA ILE A 29 -39.00 -9.57 25.88
C ILE A 29 -38.31 -8.71 24.82
N ILE A 30 -38.94 -8.55 23.64
CA ILE A 30 -38.42 -7.69 22.56
C ILE A 30 -38.27 -6.24 23.02
N SER A 31 -39.26 -5.74 23.78
CA SER A 31 -39.24 -4.39 24.36
C SER A 31 -38.11 -4.23 25.38
N ALA A 32 -37.87 -5.22 26.23
CA ALA A 32 -36.78 -5.21 27.19
C ALA A 32 -35.40 -5.26 26.52
N ILE A 33 -35.23 -6.10 25.49
CA ILE A 33 -33.99 -6.13 24.69
C ILE A 33 -33.71 -4.75 24.08
N THR A 34 -34.75 -4.14 23.48
CA THR A 34 -34.63 -2.80 22.92
C THR A 34 -34.33 -1.77 24.00
N SER A 35 -34.99 -1.82 25.15
CA SER A 35 -34.74 -0.91 26.27
C SER A 35 -33.30 -1.02 26.78
N ASP A 36 -32.79 -2.23 26.98
CA ASP A 36 -31.45 -2.49 27.49
C ASP A 36 -30.37 -2.00 26.51
N LEU A 37 -30.57 -2.17 25.20
CA LEU A 37 -29.66 -1.65 24.18
C LEU A 37 -29.52 -0.13 24.22
N PHE A 38 -30.55 0.61 24.67
CA PHE A 38 -30.52 2.07 24.84
C PHE A 38 -30.52 2.50 26.32
N SER A 39 -30.04 1.64 27.22
CA SER A 39 -29.96 1.96 28.65
C SER A 39 -28.99 3.11 28.96
N ILE A 40 -28.06 3.41 28.03
CA ILE A 40 -27.15 4.56 28.06
C ILE A 40 -27.16 5.30 26.71
N PRO A 41 -26.78 6.58 26.67
CA PRO A 41 -26.62 7.33 25.42
C PRO A 41 -25.73 6.59 24.42
N LEU A 42 -26.12 6.61 23.15
CA LEU A 42 -25.38 5.97 22.04
C LEU A 42 -25.24 4.44 22.15
N GLY A 43 -26.01 3.83 23.06
CA GLY A 43 -26.18 2.39 23.18
C GLY A 43 -25.28 1.71 24.21
N SER A 44 -25.78 0.63 24.82
CA SER A 44 -25.06 -0.16 25.83
C SER A 44 -24.27 -1.30 25.22
N HIS A 45 -22.95 -1.26 25.36
CA HIS A 45 -22.09 -2.38 25.00
C HIS A 45 -22.33 -3.60 25.89
N LYS A 46 -22.60 -3.42 27.19
CA LYS A 46 -22.89 -4.53 28.11
C LYS A 46 -24.16 -5.29 27.68
N ALA A 47 -25.22 -4.56 27.32
CA ALA A 47 -26.44 -5.17 26.81
C ALA A 47 -26.16 -5.98 25.53
N LEU A 48 -25.51 -5.35 24.54
CA LEU A 48 -25.21 -6.03 23.28
C LEU A 48 -24.29 -7.25 23.45
N HIS A 49 -23.30 -7.15 24.33
CA HIS A 49 -22.39 -8.26 24.63
C HIS A 49 -23.13 -9.43 25.27
N PHE A 50 -24.00 -9.14 26.26
CA PHE A 50 -24.86 -10.15 26.87
C PHE A 50 -25.73 -10.87 25.82
N LEU A 51 -26.39 -10.13 24.92
CA LEU A 51 -27.19 -10.73 23.84
C LEU A 51 -26.35 -11.60 22.90
N ALA A 52 -25.13 -11.16 22.58
CA ALA A 52 -24.20 -11.92 21.75
C ALA A 52 -23.73 -13.23 22.43
N GLU A 53 -23.52 -13.21 23.74
CA GLU A 53 -23.20 -14.41 24.52
C GLU A 53 -24.38 -15.39 24.57
N GLU A 54 -25.60 -14.90 24.82
CA GLU A 54 -26.80 -15.75 24.84
C GLU A 54 -27.03 -16.45 23.49
N LEU A 55 -26.83 -15.76 22.36
CA LEU A 55 -26.95 -16.37 21.04
C LEU A 55 -25.90 -17.47 20.78
N ARG A 56 -24.73 -17.40 21.44
CA ARG A 56 -23.64 -18.37 21.28
C ARG A 56 -23.78 -19.60 22.16
N LYS A 57 -24.58 -19.55 23.22
CA LYS A 57 -24.80 -20.71 24.08
C LYS A 57 -25.47 -21.83 23.30
N GLU A 58 -24.88 -23.01 23.34
CA GLU A 58 -25.44 -24.23 22.72
C GLU A 58 -26.82 -24.52 23.31
N ASN A 59 -26.94 -24.43 24.64
CA ASN A 59 -28.17 -24.70 25.39
C ASN A 59 -29.04 -23.46 25.65
N ALA A 60 -28.86 -22.36 24.90
CA ALA A 60 -29.75 -21.21 25.07
C ALA A 60 -31.18 -21.56 24.63
N HIS A 61 -32.15 -21.15 25.43
CA HIS A 61 -33.57 -21.42 25.21
C HIS A 61 -34.01 -20.91 23.81
N PRO A 62 -34.77 -21.69 23.01
CA PRO A 62 -35.16 -21.28 21.66
C PRO A 62 -35.88 -19.93 21.59
N LEU A 63 -36.76 -19.65 22.56
CA LEU A 63 -37.46 -18.35 22.64
C LEU A 63 -36.50 -17.17 22.87
N VAL A 64 -35.38 -17.35 23.59
CA VAL A 64 -34.36 -16.30 23.75
C VAL A 64 -33.78 -15.97 22.38
N LYS A 65 -33.35 -16.99 21.62
CA LYS A 65 -32.77 -16.80 20.28
C LYS A 65 -33.75 -16.11 19.34
N ILE A 66 -35.01 -16.54 19.33
CA ILE A 66 -36.08 -15.93 18.53
C ILE A 66 -36.31 -14.47 18.93
N ALA A 67 -36.38 -14.17 20.24
CA ALA A 67 -36.61 -12.82 20.73
C ALA A 67 -35.48 -11.86 20.35
N ILE A 68 -34.22 -12.29 20.52
CA ILE A 68 -33.04 -11.50 20.13
C ILE A 68 -33.05 -11.25 18.62
N ASP A 69 -33.21 -12.29 17.80
CA ASP A 69 -33.26 -12.15 16.35
C ASP A 69 -34.39 -11.22 15.90
N THR A 70 -35.57 -11.33 16.52
CA THR A 70 -36.74 -10.51 16.18
C THR A 70 -36.51 -9.06 16.55
N ALA A 71 -36.00 -8.80 17.75
CA ALA A 71 -35.69 -7.44 18.22
C ALA A 71 -34.64 -6.77 17.33
N LEU A 72 -33.53 -7.46 17.06
CA LEU A 72 -32.40 -6.92 16.30
C LEU A 72 -32.72 -6.68 14.81
N LYS A 73 -33.64 -7.45 14.24
CA LYS A 73 -34.11 -7.28 12.85
C LYS A 73 -35.25 -6.26 12.71
N SER A 74 -35.85 -5.80 13.81
CA SER A 74 -37.03 -4.94 13.77
C SER A 74 -36.77 -3.59 13.09
N ALA A 75 -37.75 -3.10 12.32
CA ALA A 75 -37.67 -1.79 11.66
C ALA A 75 -37.71 -0.63 12.67
N SER A 76 -38.43 -0.82 13.79
CA SER A 76 -38.47 0.13 14.90
C SER A 76 -37.09 0.34 15.52
N LEU A 77 -36.35 -0.75 15.79
CA LEU A 77 -34.99 -0.66 16.30
C LEU A 77 -34.07 0.09 15.33
N ARG A 78 -34.11 -0.25 14.04
CA ARG A 78 -33.28 0.42 13.02
C ARG A 78 -33.56 1.92 12.93
N SER A 79 -34.83 2.32 12.99
CA SER A 79 -35.25 3.72 12.99
C SER A 79 -34.75 4.44 14.25
N ARG A 80 -34.85 3.77 15.40
CA ARG A 80 -34.36 4.31 16.68
C ARG A 80 -32.85 4.47 16.70
N ILE A 81 -32.09 3.50 16.17
CA ILE A 81 -30.64 3.60 15.98
C ILE A 81 -30.29 4.79 15.10
N GLN A 82 -30.97 4.94 13.96
CA GLN A 82 -30.70 6.06 13.06
C GLN A 82 -30.84 7.41 13.76
N VAL A 83 -31.87 7.59 14.59
CA VAL A 83 -32.13 8.85 15.30
C VAL A 83 -31.22 9.03 16.50
N GLU A 84 -31.18 8.05 17.41
CA GLU A 84 -30.49 8.19 18.70
C GLU A 84 -28.98 8.00 18.61
N TRP A 85 -28.50 7.15 17.68
CA TRP A 85 -27.07 6.99 17.42
C TRP A 85 -26.59 7.92 16.31
N LYS A 86 -27.50 8.66 15.65
CA LYS A 86 -27.19 9.51 14.48
C LYS A 86 -26.38 8.75 13.44
N LEU A 87 -26.80 7.50 13.20
CA LEU A 87 -26.15 6.58 12.27
C LEU A 87 -26.90 6.62 10.93
N TYR A 88 -26.24 7.10 9.89
CA TYR A 88 -26.81 7.21 8.56
C TYR A 88 -26.57 5.90 7.78
N HIS A 89 -27.60 5.41 7.08
CA HIS A 89 -27.54 4.15 6.32
C HIS A 89 -26.49 4.11 5.19
N ASP A 90 -26.19 5.25 4.57
CA ASP A 90 -25.23 5.37 3.47
C ASP A 90 -24.74 6.82 3.33
N TYR A 91 -23.86 7.05 2.35
CA TYR A 91 -23.24 8.34 2.07
C TYR A 91 -24.26 9.43 1.66
N GLU A 92 -25.21 9.11 0.77
CA GLU A 92 -26.20 10.09 0.31
C GLU A 92 -27.15 10.52 1.44
N HIS A 93 -27.55 9.55 2.27
CA HIS A 93 -28.32 9.86 3.46
C HIS A 93 -27.53 10.74 4.43
N ALA A 94 -26.25 10.46 4.68
CA ALA A 94 -25.40 11.31 5.52
C ALA A 94 -25.25 12.73 4.93
N LYS A 95 -25.02 12.83 3.61
CA LYS A 95 -24.87 14.11 2.89
C LYS A 95 -26.08 15.03 3.04
N SER A 96 -27.30 14.47 3.06
CA SER A 96 -28.53 15.25 3.29
C SER A 96 -28.66 15.83 4.72
N HIS A 97 -27.80 15.41 5.66
CA HIS A 97 -27.81 15.81 7.07
C HIS A 97 -26.54 16.57 7.49
N LEU A 98 -25.81 17.16 6.53
CA LEU A 98 -24.68 18.04 6.82
C LEU A 98 -25.11 19.32 7.59
N PRO A 99 -24.23 19.92 8.42
CA PRO A 99 -22.83 19.57 8.67
C PRO A 99 -22.63 18.43 9.68
N MET A 100 -21.56 17.66 9.49
CA MET A 100 -21.13 16.62 10.45
C MET A 100 -20.36 17.23 11.62
N ASP A 101 -20.42 16.59 12.78
CA ASP A 101 -19.67 17.01 13.98
C ASP A 101 -18.44 16.12 14.17
N GLU A 102 -17.26 16.65 13.83
CA GLU A 102 -16.00 15.92 13.93
C GLU A 102 -15.67 15.44 15.35
N ASN A 103 -16.21 16.12 16.37
CA ASN A 103 -16.01 15.79 17.77
C ASN A 103 -17.14 14.90 18.34
N ALA A 104 -18.07 14.47 17.50
CA ALA A 104 -19.17 13.61 17.93
C ALA A 104 -18.61 12.30 18.50
N PRO A 105 -19.10 11.87 19.68
CA PRO A 105 -18.75 10.57 20.23
C PRO A 105 -19.21 9.44 19.29
N TYR A 106 -18.47 8.34 19.29
CA TYR A 106 -18.84 7.16 18.53
C TYR A 106 -20.12 6.52 19.05
N ASP A 107 -21.00 6.15 18.11
CA ASP A 107 -22.12 5.25 18.39
C ASP A 107 -21.66 3.86 18.84
N LEU A 108 -22.58 3.03 19.32
CA LEU A 108 -22.26 1.67 19.77
C LEU A 108 -21.61 0.82 18.67
N ALA A 109 -22.07 0.90 17.40
CA ALA A 109 -21.49 0.11 16.33
C ALA A 109 -20.06 0.55 16.04
N SER A 110 -19.82 1.87 15.92
CA SER A 110 -18.48 2.44 15.75
C SER A 110 -17.54 2.08 16.91
N ARG A 111 -18.00 2.14 18.17
CA ARG A 111 -17.22 1.69 19.34
C ARG A 111 -16.91 0.20 19.31
N CYS A 112 -17.83 -0.63 18.81
CA CYS A 112 -17.61 -2.07 18.71
C CYS A 112 -16.58 -2.45 17.64
N ILE A 113 -16.40 -1.64 16.58
CA ILE A 113 -15.32 -1.83 15.60
C ILE A 113 -13.95 -1.79 16.28
N GLU A 114 -13.79 -0.89 17.26
CA GLU A 114 -12.54 -0.70 18.00
C GLU A 114 -12.37 -1.73 19.12
N ASN A 115 -13.45 -2.02 19.86
CA ASN A 115 -13.33 -2.67 21.16
C ASN A 115 -13.94 -4.08 21.24
N CYS A 116 -14.81 -4.48 20.31
CA CYS A 116 -15.51 -5.76 20.42
C CYS A 116 -16.04 -6.30 19.08
N ARG A 117 -15.22 -7.12 18.40
CA ARG A 117 -15.55 -7.76 17.12
C ARG A 117 -16.84 -8.58 17.16
N SER A 118 -17.11 -9.30 18.25
CA SER A 118 -18.32 -10.13 18.38
C SER A 118 -19.61 -9.31 18.38
N CYS A 119 -19.60 -8.17 19.07
CA CYS A 119 -20.73 -7.26 19.15
C CYS A 119 -20.96 -6.59 17.80
N PHE A 120 -19.89 -6.12 17.15
CA PHE A 120 -20.02 -5.54 15.81
C PHE A 120 -20.54 -6.56 14.79
N ASP A 121 -20.07 -7.80 14.86
CA ASP A 121 -20.52 -8.88 13.99
C ASP A 121 -22.01 -9.18 14.13
N LEU A 122 -22.54 -9.10 15.35
CA LEU A 122 -23.97 -9.25 15.60
C LEU A 122 -24.77 -8.10 14.97
N LEU A 123 -24.34 -6.85 15.21
CA LEU A 123 -24.97 -5.67 14.63
C LEU A 123 -24.94 -5.70 13.10
N LEU A 124 -23.80 -6.04 12.50
CA LEU A 124 -23.62 -6.06 11.04
C LEU A 124 -24.52 -7.11 10.36
N ARG A 125 -24.81 -8.22 11.04
CA ARG A 125 -25.66 -9.29 10.49
C ARG A 125 -27.15 -8.95 10.51
N GLN A 126 -27.61 -8.16 11.48
CA GLN A 126 -29.03 -8.06 11.78
C GLN A 126 -29.59 -6.64 11.77
N THR A 127 -28.74 -5.63 11.98
CA THR A 127 -29.21 -4.31 12.44
C THR A 127 -28.64 -3.15 11.64
N VAL A 128 -27.32 -3.07 11.46
CA VAL A 128 -26.66 -1.94 10.80
C VAL A 128 -26.21 -2.29 9.39
N LYS A 129 -26.13 -1.29 8.51
CA LYS A 129 -25.60 -1.49 7.15
C LYS A 129 -24.08 -1.36 7.13
N PRO A 130 -23.36 -2.16 6.32
CA PRO A 130 -21.92 -2.01 6.14
C PRO A 130 -21.50 -0.63 5.63
N SER A 131 -22.34 -0.01 4.80
CA SER A 131 -22.18 1.31 4.18
C SER A 131 -22.45 2.49 5.11
N SER A 132 -22.83 2.23 6.37
CA SER A 132 -23.27 3.28 7.28
C SER A 132 -22.16 4.29 7.59
N ILE A 133 -22.58 5.54 7.77
CA ILE A 133 -21.77 6.69 8.14
C ILE A 133 -22.21 7.17 9.53
N CYS A 134 -21.27 7.32 10.46
CA CYS A 134 -21.56 7.85 11.80
C CYS A 134 -21.55 9.38 11.82
N GLN A 135 -22.00 9.99 12.92
CA GLN A 135 -22.19 11.43 13.05
C GLN A 135 -20.93 12.28 12.78
N ASN A 136 -19.73 11.72 12.99
CA ASN A 136 -18.48 12.41 12.67
C ASN A 136 -18.07 12.32 11.18
N GLY A 137 -18.92 11.73 10.35
CA GLY A 137 -18.71 11.66 8.91
C GLY A 137 -17.78 10.53 8.46
N HIS A 138 -17.50 9.54 9.30
CA HIS A 138 -16.70 8.37 8.91
C HIS A 138 -17.58 7.16 8.59
N SER A 139 -17.22 6.41 7.55
CA SER A 139 -17.82 5.09 7.31
C SER A 139 -17.24 4.04 8.24
N PHE A 140 -17.98 2.94 8.44
CA PHE A 140 -17.42 1.76 9.11
C PHE A 140 -16.17 1.22 8.42
N PHE A 141 -16.08 1.33 7.08
CA PHE A 141 -14.88 0.97 6.34
C PHE A 141 -13.67 1.80 6.79
N TYR A 142 -13.82 3.12 6.90
CA TYR A 142 -12.74 4.01 7.35
C TYR A 142 -12.32 3.72 8.79
N ILE A 143 -13.28 3.50 9.70
CA ILE A 143 -12.97 3.19 11.10
C ILE A 143 -12.21 1.86 11.18
N ALA A 144 -12.65 0.82 10.47
CA ALA A 144 -11.94 -0.46 10.42
C ALA A 144 -10.52 -0.33 9.82
N LEU A 145 -10.38 0.46 8.75
CA LEU A 145 -9.10 0.72 8.09
C LEU A 145 -8.12 1.46 9.01
N ARG A 146 -8.58 2.53 9.68
CA ARG A 146 -7.79 3.33 10.63
C ARG A 146 -7.29 2.50 11.81
N ASN A 147 -8.08 1.54 12.26
CA ASN A 147 -7.74 0.61 13.33
C ASN A 147 -6.91 -0.59 12.85
N ASN A 148 -6.43 -0.59 11.60
CA ASN A 148 -5.65 -1.67 10.97
C ASN A 148 -6.35 -3.05 11.05
N ASN A 149 -7.68 -3.09 11.10
CA ASN A 149 -8.46 -4.31 11.20
C ASN A 149 -8.78 -4.87 9.81
N ARG A 150 -7.75 -5.44 9.17
CA ARG A 150 -7.78 -5.89 7.75
C ARG A 150 -8.90 -6.90 7.46
N ASP A 151 -9.16 -7.82 8.40
CA ASP A 151 -10.23 -8.80 8.30
C ASP A 151 -11.59 -8.12 8.20
N LEU A 152 -11.83 -7.16 9.09
CA LEU A 152 -13.09 -6.44 9.14
C LEU A 152 -13.26 -5.54 7.92
N THR A 153 -12.21 -4.86 7.47
CA THR A 153 -12.23 -4.07 6.23
C THR A 153 -12.66 -4.92 5.04
N GLN A 154 -12.07 -6.11 4.86
CA GLN A 154 -12.45 -7.03 3.78
C GLN A 154 -13.89 -7.52 3.91
N ARG A 155 -14.32 -7.85 5.13
CA ARG A 155 -15.71 -8.28 5.37
C ARG A 155 -16.71 -7.18 5.07
N LEU A 156 -16.44 -5.94 5.45
CA LEU A 156 -17.29 -4.79 5.15
C LEU A 156 -17.44 -4.61 3.64
N VAL A 157 -16.35 -4.58 2.89
CA VAL A 157 -16.38 -4.50 1.41
C VAL A 157 -17.17 -5.68 0.80
N SER A 158 -17.02 -6.89 1.35
CA SER A 158 -17.75 -8.08 0.90
C SER A 158 -19.26 -8.01 1.16
N SER A 159 -19.68 -7.19 2.13
CA SER A 159 -21.09 -7.04 2.51
C SER A 159 -21.76 -5.78 1.95
N MET A 160 -20.99 -4.80 1.43
CA MET A 160 -21.52 -3.57 0.84
C MET A 160 -22.15 -3.80 -0.53
N GLU A 161 -23.23 -3.08 -0.87
CA GLU A 161 -23.74 -3.10 -2.24
C GLU A 161 -22.68 -2.53 -3.20
N PRO A 162 -22.57 -3.01 -4.46
CA PRO A 162 -21.56 -2.53 -5.39
C PRO A 162 -21.54 -1.00 -5.55
N LYS A 163 -22.71 -0.36 -5.59
CA LYS A 163 -22.83 1.10 -5.67
C LYS A 163 -22.21 1.83 -4.47
N ASP A 164 -22.20 1.20 -3.29
CA ASP A 164 -21.66 1.83 -2.07
C ASP A 164 -20.14 1.87 -2.09
N LEU A 165 -19.48 0.98 -2.85
CA LEU A 165 -18.03 1.01 -3.05
C LEU A 165 -17.56 2.23 -3.86
N LEU A 166 -18.48 2.84 -4.62
CA LEU A 166 -18.24 4.05 -5.40
C LEU A 166 -18.52 5.33 -4.59
N ASN A 167 -19.02 5.21 -3.36
CA ASN A 167 -19.19 6.35 -2.48
C ASN A 167 -17.89 6.70 -1.75
N PRO A 168 -17.70 7.98 -1.37
CA PRO A 168 -16.62 8.37 -0.48
C PRO A 168 -16.62 7.57 0.83
N PHE A 169 -15.44 7.14 1.27
CA PHE A 169 -15.33 6.42 2.54
C PHE A 169 -15.52 7.34 3.76
N SER A 170 -15.59 8.65 3.55
CA SER A 170 -15.85 9.65 4.57
C SER A 170 -16.49 10.90 3.97
N MET A 171 -17.27 11.63 4.76
CA MET A 171 -17.77 12.97 4.42
C MET A 171 -16.64 14.00 4.30
N LYS A 172 -15.49 13.77 4.96
CA LYS A 172 -14.34 14.67 4.95
C LYS A 172 -13.43 14.44 3.75
N TYR A 173 -13.22 13.17 3.39
CA TYR A 173 -12.36 12.77 2.28
C TYR A 173 -13.22 12.39 1.10
N GLN A 174 -13.14 13.13 -0.01
CA GLN A 174 -13.92 12.84 -1.21
C GLN A 174 -13.45 11.58 -1.98
N MET A 175 -12.43 10.89 -1.47
CA MET A 175 -11.93 9.64 -2.06
C MET A 175 -12.89 8.49 -1.78
N THR A 176 -13.23 7.74 -2.83
CA THR A 176 -14.14 6.59 -2.78
C THR A 176 -13.49 5.37 -2.15
N ILE A 177 -14.30 4.43 -1.67
CA ILE A 177 -13.81 3.13 -1.20
C ILE A 177 -13.04 2.40 -2.31
N PHE A 178 -13.52 2.47 -3.55
CA PHE A 178 -12.84 1.88 -4.71
C PHE A 178 -11.50 2.53 -5.01
N GLN A 179 -11.40 3.87 -5.02
CA GLN A 179 -10.13 4.57 -5.20
C GLN A 179 -9.14 4.21 -4.08
N MET A 180 -9.58 4.23 -2.81
CA MET A 180 -8.74 3.86 -1.68
C MET A 180 -8.25 2.41 -1.76
N SER A 181 -9.05 1.51 -2.34
CA SER A 181 -8.69 0.10 -2.50
C SER A 181 -7.46 -0.13 -3.36
N THR A 182 -7.14 0.80 -4.27
CA THR A 182 -5.97 0.69 -5.17
C THR A 182 -4.63 0.70 -4.43
N MET A 183 -4.59 1.13 -3.16
CA MET A 183 -3.39 1.07 -2.33
C MET A 183 -3.03 -0.35 -1.85
N SER A 184 -3.91 -1.35 -2.09
CA SER A 184 -3.72 -2.73 -1.67
C SER A 184 -4.27 -3.71 -2.70
N GLN A 185 -3.40 -4.56 -3.26
CA GLN A 185 -3.79 -5.57 -4.25
C GLN A 185 -5.01 -6.39 -3.81
N LYS A 186 -5.00 -6.89 -2.57
CA LYS A 186 -6.08 -7.73 -2.04
C LYS A 186 -7.40 -6.97 -1.93
N LEU A 187 -7.36 -5.70 -1.49
CA LEU A 187 -8.56 -4.89 -1.33
C LEU A 187 -9.10 -4.46 -2.70
N PHE A 188 -8.22 -4.06 -3.62
CA PHE A 188 -8.58 -3.75 -5.00
C PHE A 188 -9.26 -4.91 -5.70
N GLN A 189 -8.67 -6.11 -5.66
CA GLN A 189 -9.25 -7.30 -6.27
C GLN A 189 -10.64 -7.63 -5.70
N LEU A 190 -10.84 -7.42 -4.40
CA LEU A 190 -12.13 -7.63 -3.76
C LEU A 190 -13.19 -6.63 -4.25
N CYS A 191 -12.86 -5.33 -4.27
CA CYS A 191 -13.76 -4.30 -4.81
C CYS A 191 -14.04 -4.55 -6.29
N TRP A 192 -13.00 -4.83 -7.07
CA TRP A 192 -13.06 -5.05 -8.50
C TRP A 192 -13.94 -6.26 -8.86
N THR A 193 -13.82 -7.37 -8.12
CA THR A 193 -14.69 -8.55 -8.31
C THR A 193 -16.18 -8.21 -8.16
N ARG A 194 -16.52 -7.27 -7.27
CA ARG A 194 -17.89 -6.80 -7.07
C ARG A 194 -18.33 -5.77 -8.12
N LEU A 195 -17.40 -4.99 -8.66
CA LEU A 195 -17.69 -3.86 -9.56
C LEU A 195 -17.59 -4.21 -11.04
N LYS A 196 -16.84 -5.23 -11.44
CA LYS A 196 -16.47 -5.48 -12.85
C LYS A 196 -17.65 -5.70 -13.81
N ASN A 197 -18.80 -6.15 -13.28
CA ASN A 197 -20.01 -6.38 -14.06
C ASN A 197 -21.01 -5.21 -13.98
N SER A 198 -20.72 -4.19 -13.17
CA SER A 198 -21.55 -2.99 -13.06
C SER A 198 -21.35 -2.09 -14.28
N PRO A 199 -22.42 -1.48 -14.82
CA PRO A 199 -22.31 -0.49 -15.91
C PRO A 199 -21.46 0.72 -15.50
N ASN A 200 -21.61 1.16 -14.26
CA ASN A 200 -20.70 2.10 -13.61
C ASN A 200 -19.79 1.31 -12.67
N ASN A 201 -18.58 1.00 -13.12
CA ASN A 201 -17.59 0.22 -12.39
C ASN A 201 -16.52 1.11 -11.71
N GLY A 202 -16.62 2.43 -11.86
CA GLY A 202 -15.74 3.42 -11.24
C GLY A 202 -14.35 3.56 -11.86
N LEU A 203 -14.02 2.85 -12.94
CA LEU A 203 -12.70 2.94 -13.59
C LEU A 203 -12.41 4.35 -14.15
N ASP A 204 -13.44 5.06 -14.58
CA ASP A 204 -13.41 6.44 -15.06
C ASP A 204 -13.07 7.47 -13.96
N THR A 205 -13.26 7.10 -12.69
CA THR A 205 -12.96 7.96 -11.54
C THR A 205 -11.50 7.85 -11.07
N LEU A 206 -10.70 6.95 -11.63
CA LEU A 206 -9.33 6.68 -11.17
C LEU A 206 -8.34 7.74 -11.66
N GLY A 207 -7.64 8.38 -10.71
CA GLY A 207 -6.59 9.35 -10.96
C GLY A 207 -5.22 8.73 -11.21
N SER A 208 -4.22 9.59 -11.43
CA SER A 208 -2.84 9.18 -11.71
C SER A 208 -2.23 8.35 -10.57
N ALA A 209 -2.52 8.70 -9.32
CA ALA A 209 -2.01 8.00 -8.12
C ALA A 209 -2.60 6.59 -7.96
N GLU A 210 -3.90 6.44 -8.17
CA GLU A 210 -4.60 5.15 -8.08
C GLU A 210 -4.06 4.17 -9.11
N LEU A 211 -3.82 4.64 -10.32
CA LEU A 211 -3.39 3.79 -11.42
C LEU A 211 -1.93 3.43 -11.35
N GLY A 212 -1.10 4.36 -10.87
CA GLY A 212 0.27 4.01 -10.54
C GLY A 212 0.32 2.88 -9.52
N SER A 213 -0.56 2.92 -8.52
CA SER A 213 -0.68 1.83 -7.53
C SER A 213 -1.17 0.53 -8.15
N ILE A 214 -2.17 0.57 -9.04
CA ILE A 214 -2.65 -0.62 -9.77
C ILE A 214 -1.53 -1.26 -10.59
N CYS A 215 -0.72 -0.47 -11.30
CA CYS A 215 0.39 -0.97 -12.12
C CYS A 215 1.44 -1.76 -11.32
N ARG A 216 1.59 -1.48 -10.01
CA ARG A 216 2.57 -2.17 -9.14
C ARG A 216 2.21 -3.62 -8.83
N PHE A 217 0.95 -4.04 -8.95
CA PHE A 217 0.53 -5.39 -8.59
C PHE A 217 -0.29 -6.11 -9.66
N THR A 218 -0.65 -5.44 -10.76
CA THR A 218 -1.51 -6.01 -11.79
C THR A 218 -0.78 -7.09 -12.59
N ASP A 219 -1.32 -8.30 -12.65
CA ASP A 219 -0.84 -9.32 -13.59
C ASP A 219 -1.51 -9.18 -14.96
N LYS A 220 -1.05 -9.96 -15.94
CA LYS A 220 -1.59 -9.95 -17.30
C LYS A 220 -3.10 -10.19 -17.34
N GLY A 221 -3.62 -11.13 -16.54
CA GLY A 221 -5.03 -11.47 -16.54
C GLY A 221 -5.90 -10.33 -16.04
N LEU A 222 -5.49 -9.66 -14.96
CA LEU A 222 -6.15 -8.47 -14.46
C LEU A 222 -6.00 -7.28 -15.42
N ALA A 223 -4.85 -7.12 -16.07
CA ALA A 223 -4.63 -6.07 -17.07
C ALA A 223 -5.57 -6.22 -18.28
N ASP A 224 -5.71 -7.45 -18.78
CA ASP A 224 -6.64 -7.78 -19.86
C ASP A 224 -8.09 -7.52 -19.42
N GLU A 225 -8.48 -7.94 -18.21
CA GLU A 225 -9.84 -7.70 -17.69
C GLU A 225 -10.15 -6.20 -17.51
N LEU A 226 -9.19 -5.41 -17.04
CA LEU A 226 -9.34 -3.95 -16.93
C LEU A 226 -9.42 -3.27 -18.30
N SER A 227 -8.61 -3.73 -19.26
CA SER A 227 -8.60 -3.23 -20.63
C SER A 227 -9.94 -3.49 -21.34
N ASP A 228 -10.50 -4.68 -21.19
CA ASP A 228 -11.82 -5.05 -21.72
C ASP A 228 -12.95 -4.19 -21.14
N LYS A 229 -12.72 -3.61 -19.94
CA LYS A 229 -13.65 -2.71 -19.26
C LYS A 229 -13.34 -1.22 -19.50
N GLY A 230 -12.44 -0.92 -20.43
CA GLY A 230 -12.14 0.44 -20.89
C GLY A 230 -10.99 1.13 -20.15
N LEU A 231 -10.28 0.44 -19.25
CA LEU A 231 -9.08 0.97 -18.61
C LEU A 231 -7.81 0.40 -19.24
N ASP A 232 -7.22 1.19 -20.12
CA ASP A 232 -5.89 0.92 -20.67
C ASP A 232 -4.80 1.47 -19.73
N LEU A 233 -4.02 0.55 -19.12
CA LEU A 233 -2.92 0.88 -18.22
C LEU A 233 -1.67 1.43 -18.95
N GLY A 234 -1.54 1.17 -20.25
CA GLY A 234 -0.43 1.66 -21.07
C GLY A 234 -0.67 3.04 -21.67
N LYS A 235 -1.92 3.53 -21.66
CA LYS A 235 -2.27 4.82 -22.25
C LYS A 235 -1.57 6.00 -21.53
N PRO A 236 -0.86 6.87 -22.28
CA PRO A 236 -0.23 8.07 -21.71
C PRO A 236 -1.26 9.03 -21.13
N ARG A 237 -0.89 9.77 -20.09
CA ARG A 237 -1.77 10.70 -19.38
C ARG A 237 -1.21 12.12 -19.37
N PRO A 238 -2.07 13.16 -19.26
CA PRO A 238 -1.61 14.55 -19.25
C PRO A 238 -0.58 14.86 -18.15
N GLU A 239 -0.73 14.25 -16.97
CA GLU A 239 0.13 14.47 -15.80
C GLU A 239 1.37 13.57 -15.79
N ASN A 240 1.35 12.48 -16.55
CA ASN A 240 2.44 11.52 -16.63
C ASN A 240 2.39 10.83 -17.99
N ALA A 241 3.41 11.08 -18.81
CA ALA A 241 3.46 10.57 -20.18
C ALA A 241 3.52 9.02 -20.24
N SER A 242 3.86 8.30 -19.15
CA SER A 242 3.95 6.83 -19.17
C SER A 242 3.87 6.19 -17.76
N PRO A 243 2.76 6.34 -17.00
CA PRO A 243 2.65 5.83 -15.63
C PRO A 243 2.83 4.31 -15.55
N GLY A 244 2.27 3.56 -16.51
CA GLY A 244 2.39 2.11 -16.55
C GLY A 244 3.84 1.65 -16.54
N TRP A 245 4.66 2.18 -17.46
CA TRP A 245 6.08 1.84 -17.55
C TRP A 245 6.85 2.13 -16.25
N LEU A 246 6.74 3.35 -15.73
CA LEU A 246 7.53 3.79 -14.57
C LEU A 246 7.18 3.04 -13.29
N GLU A 247 5.95 2.56 -13.17
CA GLU A 247 5.48 1.81 -12.01
C GLU A 247 5.71 0.30 -12.17
N ILE A 248 5.59 -0.24 -13.38
CA ILE A 248 5.88 -1.66 -13.66
C ILE A 248 7.36 -1.96 -13.47
N VAL A 249 8.29 -1.13 -13.97
CA VAL A 249 9.73 -1.39 -13.81
C VAL A 249 10.19 -1.44 -12.34
N ARG A 250 9.43 -0.83 -11.42
CA ARG A 250 9.70 -0.84 -9.98
C ARG A 250 9.27 -2.14 -9.29
N ARG A 251 8.62 -3.05 -10.00
CA ARG A 251 8.22 -4.36 -9.48
C ARG A 251 9.41 -5.29 -9.31
N VAL A 252 9.20 -6.33 -8.51
CA VAL A 252 10.14 -7.44 -8.38
C VAL A 252 10.14 -8.30 -9.66
N ASP A 253 9.01 -8.38 -10.35
CA ASP A 253 8.75 -9.25 -11.50
C ASP A 253 8.23 -8.48 -12.74
N PRO A 254 8.96 -7.45 -13.24
CA PRO A 254 8.40 -6.52 -14.22
C PRO A 254 8.13 -7.14 -15.60
N GLU A 255 8.90 -8.17 -15.98
CA GLU A 255 9.00 -8.73 -17.34
C GLU A 255 7.63 -9.02 -17.99
N GLN A 256 6.76 -9.79 -17.33
CA GLN A 256 5.46 -10.17 -17.91
C GLN A 256 4.58 -8.96 -18.27
N MET A 257 4.62 -7.92 -17.43
CA MET A 257 3.82 -6.72 -17.67
C MET A 257 4.48 -5.75 -18.65
N LEU A 258 5.82 -5.73 -18.74
CA LEU A 258 6.52 -4.99 -19.80
C LEU A 258 6.23 -5.62 -21.17
N GLU A 259 6.26 -6.96 -21.27
CA GLU A 259 5.85 -7.69 -22.47
C GLU A 259 4.37 -7.44 -22.82
N TRP A 260 3.50 -7.39 -21.82
CA TRP A 260 2.10 -7.05 -22.02
C TRP A 260 1.94 -5.66 -22.66
N LEU A 261 2.65 -4.64 -22.14
CA LEU A 261 2.63 -3.29 -22.71
C LEU A 261 3.08 -3.27 -24.18
N LEU A 262 4.20 -3.94 -24.48
CA LEU A 262 4.70 -4.05 -25.86
C LEU A 262 3.70 -4.74 -26.78
N SER A 263 3.08 -5.83 -26.32
CA SER A 263 2.11 -6.60 -27.11
C SER A 263 0.85 -5.79 -27.49
N ARG A 264 0.59 -4.69 -26.77
CA ARG A 264 -0.51 -3.75 -27.01
C ARG A 264 -0.07 -2.49 -27.77
N GLY A 265 1.18 -2.43 -28.21
CA GLY A 265 1.74 -1.31 -28.98
C GLY A 265 2.09 -0.09 -28.14
N HIS A 266 2.23 -0.25 -26.82
CA HIS A 266 2.76 0.82 -25.97
C HIS A 266 4.28 0.77 -26.04
N GLU A 267 4.90 1.85 -26.49
CA GLU A 267 6.35 1.97 -26.51
C GLU A 267 6.90 2.44 -25.16
N PRO A 268 8.10 1.99 -24.75
CA PRO A 268 8.78 2.52 -23.58
C PRO A 268 9.04 4.02 -23.70
N PRO A 269 8.96 4.79 -22.60
CA PRO A 269 9.37 6.19 -22.63
C PRO A 269 10.86 6.33 -22.96
N GLY A 270 11.22 7.46 -23.60
CA GLY A 270 12.62 7.82 -23.79
C GLY A 270 13.36 7.88 -22.45
N LYS A 271 14.61 7.44 -22.45
CA LYS A 271 15.48 7.35 -21.26
C LYS A 271 15.04 6.38 -20.16
N LEU A 272 14.20 5.38 -20.47
CA LEU A 272 13.77 4.40 -19.47
C LEU A 272 14.96 3.62 -18.88
N LEU A 273 16.01 3.32 -19.65
CA LEU A 273 17.18 2.61 -19.15
C LEU A 273 17.94 3.43 -18.10
N THR A 274 18.11 4.73 -18.34
CA THR A 274 18.69 5.68 -17.39
C THR A 274 17.84 5.74 -16.13
N TYR A 275 16.51 5.82 -16.27
CA TYR A 275 15.59 5.80 -15.13
C TYR A 275 15.76 4.53 -14.27
N VAL A 276 15.76 3.34 -14.87
CA VAL A 276 15.91 2.09 -14.09
C VAL A 276 17.29 1.98 -13.46
N ALA A 277 18.34 2.53 -14.09
CA ALA A 277 19.67 2.63 -13.51
C ALA A 277 19.70 3.59 -12.30
N THR A 278 19.07 4.77 -12.41
CA THR A 278 18.97 5.75 -11.31
C THR A 278 18.33 5.16 -10.06
N TYR A 279 17.28 4.35 -10.24
CA TYR A 279 16.56 3.72 -9.14
C TYR A 279 17.07 2.30 -8.79
N ASN A 280 18.21 1.88 -9.34
CA ASN A 280 18.84 0.61 -9.06
C ASN A 280 17.92 -0.63 -9.28
N LEU A 281 17.14 -0.61 -10.37
CA LEU A 281 16.16 -1.65 -10.71
C LEU A 281 16.78 -2.70 -11.64
N VAL A 282 17.39 -3.72 -11.01
CA VAL A 282 18.18 -4.77 -11.70
C VAL A 282 17.37 -5.53 -12.74
N GLU A 283 16.18 -6.05 -12.38
CA GLU A 283 15.39 -6.89 -13.29
C GLU A 283 14.89 -6.12 -14.53
N ALA A 284 14.44 -4.88 -14.32
CA ALA A 284 14.04 -4.02 -15.42
C ALA A 284 15.23 -3.65 -16.33
N THR A 285 16.42 -3.43 -15.75
CA THR A 285 17.66 -3.21 -16.51
C THR A 285 17.99 -4.44 -17.36
N SER A 286 17.99 -5.64 -16.76
CA SER A 286 18.24 -6.91 -17.47
C SER A 286 17.28 -7.09 -18.64
N TRP A 287 15.99 -6.79 -18.43
CA TRP A 287 14.99 -6.89 -19.48
C TRP A 287 15.24 -5.89 -20.62
N LEU A 288 15.48 -4.61 -20.31
CA LEU A 288 15.75 -3.58 -21.33
C LEU A 288 17.00 -3.89 -22.14
N MET A 289 18.07 -4.36 -21.50
CA MET A 289 19.32 -4.67 -22.19
C MET A 289 19.21 -5.89 -23.11
N ARG A 290 18.17 -6.75 -22.98
CA ARG A 290 17.86 -7.83 -23.94
C ARG A 290 17.06 -7.34 -25.15
N HIS A 291 16.56 -6.10 -25.12
CA HIS A 291 15.75 -5.52 -26.19
C HIS A 291 16.50 -4.34 -26.82
N ASP A 292 17.31 -4.64 -27.85
CA ASP A 292 18.24 -3.69 -28.51
C ASP A 292 17.59 -2.37 -28.97
N THR A 293 16.28 -2.37 -29.22
CA THR A 293 15.55 -1.16 -29.66
C THR A 293 15.39 -0.12 -28.56
N TYR A 294 15.46 -0.53 -27.28
CA TYR A 294 15.09 0.28 -26.12
C TYR A 294 16.27 0.67 -25.22
N CYS A 295 17.49 0.37 -25.63
CA CYS A 295 18.70 0.67 -24.87
C CYS A 295 19.47 1.89 -25.40
N GLN A 296 18.86 2.76 -26.20
CA GLN A 296 19.56 3.88 -26.89
C GLN A 296 20.32 4.82 -25.94
N ASP A 297 19.85 4.97 -24.69
CA ASP A 297 20.46 5.78 -23.64
C ASP A 297 21.45 4.99 -22.74
N TRP A 298 21.95 3.84 -23.21
CA TRP A 298 22.87 2.98 -22.45
C TRP A 298 24.11 3.70 -21.93
N ARG A 299 24.62 4.71 -22.64
CA ARG A 299 25.78 5.52 -22.21
C ARG A 299 25.48 6.27 -20.93
N GLU A 300 24.36 7.00 -20.92
CA GLU A 300 23.90 7.77 -19.78
C GLU A 300 23.57 6.85 -18.60
N ALA A 301 22.88 5.73 -18.87
CA ALA A 301 22.56 4.75 -17.85
C ALA A 301 23.79 4.10 -17.19
N ALA A 302 24.85 3.83 -17.96
CA ALA A 302 26.08 3.29 -17.42
C ALA A 302 26.82 4.30 -16.54
N PHE A 303 26.82 5.58 -16.90
CA PHE A 303 27.36 6.64 -16.04
C PHE A 303 26.57 6.73 -14.72
N VAL A 304 25.24 6.73 -14.80
CA VAL A 304 24.40 6.69 -13.60
C VAL A 304 24.69 5.45 -12.73
N ALA A 305 24.85 4.28 -13.35
CA ALA A 305 25.20 3.06 -12.65
C ALA A 305 26.62 3.13 -12.05
N ALA A 306 27.57 3.73 -12.74
CA ALA A 306 28.94 3.95 -12.29
C ALA A 306 29.00 4.89 -11.08
N GLU A 307 28.22 5.97 -11.08
CA GLU A 307 28.12 6.93 -9.99
C GLU A 307 27.38 6.39 -8.75
N SER A 308 26.45 5.44 -8.87
CA SER A 308 25.66 4.99 -7.72
C SER A 308 26.46 4.18 -6.68
N THR A 309 26.37 4.45 -5.36
CA THR A 309 27.06 3.61 -4.35
C THR A 309 26.25 2.39 -3.89
N ASP A 310 25.08 2.13 -4.49
CA ASP A 310 24.26 0.97 -4.16
C ASP A 310 24.86 -0.33 -4.71
N LYS A 311 24.83 -1.41 -3.95
CA LYS A 311 25.33 -2.73 -4.36
C LYS A 311 24.68 -3.26 -5.65
N ARG A 312 23.40 -2.94 -5.89
CA ARG A 312 22.66 -3.35 -7.09
C ARG A 312 23.20 -2.68 -8.36
N SER A 313 23.80 -1.50 -8.24
CA SER A 313 24.39 -0.78 -9.37
C SER A 313 25.54 -1.55 -10.03
N VAL A 314 26.24 -2.41 -9.29
CA VAL A 314 27.28 -3.31 -9.83
C VAL A 314 26.70 -4.23 -10.88
N GLN A 315 25.55 -4.86 -10.58
CA GLN A 315 24.88 -5.77 -11.51
C GLN A 315 24.32 -5.02 -12.72
N ILE A 316 23.74 -3.83 -12.50
CA ILE A 316 23.23 -2.96 -13.56
C ILE A 316 24.34 -2.59 -14.54
N LEU A 317 25.47 -2.09 -14.02
CA LEU A 317 26.63 -1.76 -14.83
C LEU A 317 27.13 -2.99 -15.60
N SER A 318 27.24 -4.14 -14.93
CA SER A 318 27.67 -5.40 -15.56
C SER A 318 26.74 -5.82 -16.71
N ASN A 319 25.43 -5.70 -16.53
CA ASN A 319 24.43 -6.00 -17.56
C ASN A 319 24.58 -5.07 -18.77
N ILE A 320 24.73 -3.77 -18.53
CA ILE A 320 24.92 -2.76 -19.59
C ILE A 320 26.20 -3.04 -20.38
N LEU A 321 27.31 -3.26 -19.67
CA LEU A 321 28.61 -3.54 -20.29
C LEU A 321 28.59 -4.84 -21.11
N GLN A 322 27.85 -5.86 -20.69
CA GLN A 322 27.77 -7.13 -21.39
C GLN A 322 27.10 -7.00 -22.75
N MET A 323 25.96 -6.33 -22.83
CA MET A 323 25.19 -6.23 -24.08
C MET A 323 25.75 -5.19 -25.04
N SER A 324 26.42 -4.15 -24.51
CA SER A 324 27.05 -3.10 -25.33
C SER A 324 28.54 -3.34 -25.59
N ALA A 325 29.09 -4.51 -25.26
CA ALA A 325 30.54 -4.78 -25.17
C ALA A 325 31.36 -4.36 -26.40
N LYS A 326 30.82 -4.50 -27.61
CA LYS A 326 31.51 -4.08 -28.85
C LYS A 326 31.74 -2.56 -28.88
N ASN A 327 30.77 -1.78 -28.39
CA ASN A 327 30.76 -0.32 -28.50
C ASN A 327 31.70 0.37 -27.49
N TRP A 328 32.02 -0.26 -26.35
CA TRP A 328 32.90 0.33 -25.33
C TRP A 328 34.37 -0.02 -25.54
N ARG A 329 34.69 -1.19 -26.10
CA ARG A 329 36.09 -1.61 -26.33
C ARG A 329 36.83 -0.69 -27.29
N GLU A 330 36.09 -0.01 -28.15
CA GLU A 330 36.61 0.93 -29.15
C GLU A 330 36.64 2.38 -28.63
N ASP A 331 36.01 2.68 -27.48
CA ASP A 331 35.84 4.04 -26.94
C ASP A 331 36.59 4.20 -25.61
N GLN A 332 37.90 4.42 -25.71
CA GLN A 332 38.79 4.59 -24.54
C GLN A 332 38.40 5.77 -23.64
N ILE A 333 37.90 6.87 -24.23
CA ILE A 333 37.49 8.07 -23.49
C ILE A 333 36.32 7.73 -22.57
N LEU A 334 35.35 6.99 -23.10
CA LEU A 334 34.18 6.56 -22.36
C LEU A 334 34.56 5.61 -21.20
N SER A 335 35.45 4.65 -21.46
CA SER A 335 36.02 3.76 -20.44
C SER A 335 36.75 4.51 -19.32
N GLN A 336 37.58 5.51 -19.67
CA GLN A 336 38.26 6.38 -18.70
C GLN A 336 37.26 7.17 -17.84
N ASN A 337 36.24 7.76 -18.46
CA ASN A 337 35.22 8.54 -17.75
C ASN A 337 34.42 7.69 -16.75
N LEU A 338 34.13 6.42 -17.06
CA LEU A 338 33.48 5.52 -16.11
C LEU A 338 34.35 5.27 -14.88
N VAL A 339 35.65 5.01 -15.07
CA VAL A 339 36.59 4.83 -13.96
C VAL A 339 36.66 6.08 -13.09
N ILE A 340 36.78 7.26 -13.71
CA ILE A 340 36.76 8.55 -13.01
C ILE A 340 35.50 8.67 -12.15
N GLN A 341 34.31 8.45 -12.72
CA GLN A 341 33.06 8.60 -11.96
C GLN A 341 32.95 7.63 -10.77
N ILE A 342 33.39 6.38 -10.92
CA ILE A 342 33.38 5.40 -9.83
C ILE A 342 34.27 5.88 -8.68
N VAL A 343 35.49 6.31 -9.00
CA VAL A 343 36.48 6.75 -8.02
C VAL A 343 36.06 8.06 -7.36
N ASP A 344 35.67 9.06 -8.15
CA ASP A 344 35.22 10.36 -7.68
C ASP A 344 34.08 10.22 -6.67
N ARG A 345 33.06 9.41 -6.98
CA ARG A 345 31.95 9.21 -6.06
C ARG A 345 32.40 8.55 -4.76
N ALA A 346 33.18 7.48 -4.84
CA ALA A 346 33.63 6.75 -3.65
C ALA A 346 34.44 7.67 -2.72
N CYS A 347 35.35 8.47 -3.29
CA CYS A 347 36.13 9.47 -2.59
C CYS A 347 35.27 10.62 -2.01
N GLN A 348 34.21 11.05 -2.72
CA GLN A 348 33.28 12.06 -2.23
C GLN A 348 32.46 11.56 -1.03
N GLU A 349 31.97 10.32 -1.07
CA GLU A 349 31.27 9.71 0.07
C GLU A 349 32.20 9.57 1.28
N GLN A 350 33.45 9.14 1.09
CA GLN A 350 34.47 9.12 2.15
C GLN A 350 34.63 10.50 2.80
N LYS A 351 34.90 11.53 1.99
CA LYS A 351 35.05 12.92 2.45
C LYS A 351 33.81 13.44 3.18
N ARG A 352 32.62 12.98 2.81
CA ARG A 352 31.36 13.36 3.45
C ARG A 352 31.26 12.78 4.86
N TYR A 353 31.67 11.53 5.05
CA TYR A 353 31.62 10.85 6.36
C TYR A 353 32.75 11.27 7.28
N ASP A 354 33.93 11.62 6.76
CA ASP A 354 35.04 12.19 7.56
C ASP A 354 34.69 13.53 8.22
N LYS A 355 33.71 14.26 7.66
CA LYS A 355 33.24 15.55 8.19
C LYS A 355 32.18 15.42 9.29
N ILE A 356 31.65 14.23 9.57
CA ILE A 356 30.58 14.05 10.55
C ILE A 356 31.20 13.99 11.95
N PRO A 357 31.07 15.04 12.79
CA PRO A 357 31.65 15.05 14.11
C PRO A 357 30.82 14.14 15.00
N SER A 358 31.38 13.01 15.46
CA SER A 358 30.55 12.11 16.26
C SER A 358 31.30 11.04 17.07
N ASP A 359 30.59 10.66 18.13
CA ASP A 359 30.82 9.61 19.13
C ASP A 359 31.11 8.22 18.55
N GLU A 360 31.45 7.27 19.43
CA GLU A 360 31.95 5.94 19.08
C GLU A 360 30.94 5.10 18.26
N HIS A 361 29.65 5.30 18.48
CA HIS A 361 28.58 4.60 17.75
C HIS A 361 28.50 5.06 16.29
N SER A 362 28.61 6.38 16.06
CA SER A 362 28.63 6.94 14.70
C SER A 362 29.91 6.60 13.93
N ARG A 363 31.06 6.48 14.61
CA ARG A 363 32.32 6.02 13.98
C ARG A 363 32.21 4.59 13.45
N THR A 364 31.57 3.70 14.20
CA THR A 364 31.40 2.29 13.82
C THR A 364 30.45 2.16 12.62
N PHE A 365 29.34 2.89 12.64
CA PHE A 365 28.42 2.97 11.51
C PHE A 365 29.11 3.52 10.24
N SER A 366 29.85 4.63 10.38
CA SER A 366 30.56 5.27 9.27
C SER A 366 31.60 4.34 8.63
N ARG A 367 32.43 3.67 9.43
CA ARG A 367 33.38 2.66 8.92
C ARG A 367 32.70 1.53 8.17
N THR A 368 31.57 1.04 8.69
CA THR A 368 30.82 -0.05 8.05
C THR A 368 30.20 0.39 6.71
N TYR A 369 29.69 1.63 6.64
CA TYR A 369 29.14 2.17 5.41
C TYR A 369 30.24 2.40 4.36
N ILE A 370 31.36 3.02 4.75
CA ILE A 370 32.50 3.26 3.85
C ILE A 370 33.10 1.97 3.31
N ALA A 371 33.26 0.93 4.14
CA ALA A 371 33.72 -0.37 3.68
C ALA A 371 32.81 -0.95 2.59
N LYS A 372 31.49 -0.70 2.66
CA LYS A 372 30.55 -1.10 1.60
C LYS A 372 30.73 -0.25 0.34
N VAL A 373 30.96 1.06 0.47
CA VAL A 373 31.24 1.94 -0.68
C VAL A 373 32.52 1.49 -1.39
N ASP A 374 33.58 1.18 -0.64
CA ASP A 374 34.85 0.66 -1.14
C ASP A 374 34.63 -0.68 -1.90
N GLU A 375 33.94 -1.64 -1.28
CA GLU A 375 33.60 -2.92 -1.92
C GLU A 375 32.80 -2.72 -3.22
N VAL A 376 31.78 -1.84 -3.21
CA VAL A 376 30.95 -1.58 -4.39
C VAL A 376 31.77 -0.96 -5.52
N ALA A 377 32.62 0.03 -5.22
CA ALA A 377 33.47 0.67 -6.20
C ALA A 377 34.48 -0.32 -6.79
N ALA A 378 35.17 -1.10 -5.95
CA ALA A 378 36.10 -2.15 -6.38
C ALA A 378 35.42 -3.16 -7.31
N ARG A 379 34.22 -3.64 -6.96
CA ARG A 379 33.46 -4.58 -7.79
C ARG A 379 33.06 -4.03 -9.15
N LYS A 380 32.81 -2.73 -9.27
CA LYS A 380 32.56 -2.09 -10.57
C LYS A 380 33.81 -2.03 -11.43
N ILE A 381 34.96 -1.70 -10.83
CA ILE A 381 36.25 -1.76 -11.52
C ILE A 381 36.52 -3.19 -12.02
N HIS A 382 36.29 -4.21 -11.20
CA HIS A 382 36.37 -5.60 -11.65
C HIS A 382 35.40 -5.93 -12.79
N ALA A 383 34.15 -5.45 -12.72
CA ALA A 383 33.20 -5.65 -13.81
C ALA A 383 33.68 -5.03 -15.15
N LEU A 384 34.40 -3.90 -15.11
CA LEU A 384 35.04 -3.32 -16.30
C LEU A 384 36.17 -4.24 -16.82
N VAL A 385 37.06 -4.69 -15.93
CA VAL A 385 38.19 -5.59 -16.27
C VAL A 385 37.69 -6.90 -16.90
N ASP A 386 36.66 -7.51 -16.31
CA ASP A 386 36.07 -8.77 -16.77
C ASP A 386 35.45 -8.67 -18.17
N LYS A 387 35.01 -7.47 -18.57
CA LYS A 387 34.46 -7.21 -19.92
C LYS A 387 35.53 -6.85 -20.95
N GLY A 388 36.81 -6.88 -20.54
CA GLY A 388 37.96 -6.63 -21.40
C GLY A 388 38.34 -5.16 -21.50
N ILE A 389 37.83 -4.32 -20.58
CA ILE A 389 38.24 -2.93 -20.47
C ILE A 389 39.44 -2.88 -19.53
N ARG A 390 40.63 -2.75 -20.12
CA ARG A 390 41.93 -2.85 -19.45
C ARG A 390 42.87 -1.73 -19.91
N ASN A 391 44.00 -1.57 -19.22
CA ASN A 391 45.02 -0.58 -19.55
C ASN A 391 44.45 0.86 -19.54
N ILE A 392 43.42 1.11 -18.72
CA ILE A 392 42.89 2.46 -18.52
C ILE A 392 43.79 3.18 -17.52
N GLN A 393 44.81 3.87 -18.02
CA GLN A 393 45.59 4.77 -17.19
C GLN A 393 44.83 6.09 -17.00
N VAL A 394 44.11 6.19 -15.88
CA VAL A 394 43.60 7.48 -15.41
C VAL A 394 44.58 8.03 -14.37
N LEU A 395 45.41 8.97 -14.79
CA LEU A 395 46.36 9.65 -13.91
C LEU A 395 45.65 10.22 -12.68
N GLY A 396 46.07 9.79 -11.49
CA GLY A 396 45.62 10.34 -10.21
C GLY A 396 44.52 9.54 -9.49
N THR A 397 43.72 8.72 -10.17
CA THR A 397 42.58 8.02 -9.50
C THR A 397 43.02 7.00 -8.46
N LYS A 398 44.09 6.22 -8.73
CA LYS A 398 44.68 5.32 -7.73
C LYS A 398 45.17 6.07 -6.50
N ILE A 399 45.89 7.18 -6.73
CA ILE A 399 46.43 8.03 -5.66
C ILE A 399 45.29 8.62 -4.83
N GLU A 400 44.22 9.07 -5.48
CA GLU A 400 43.03 9.59 -4.79
C GLU A 400 42.33 8.53 -3.93
N ALA A 401 42.16 7.31 -4.45
CA ALA A 401 41.58 6.19 -3.69
C ALA A 401 42.45 5.82 -2.48
N GLU A 402 43.78 5.81 -2.62
CA GLU A 402 44.72 5.58 -1.53
C GLU A 402 44.68 6.67 -0.46
N ILE A 403 44.66 7.94 -0.87
CA ILE A 403 44.51 9.08 0.04
C ILE A 403 43.18 9.01 0.80
N ALA A 404 42.11 8.55 0.14
CA ALA A 404 40.81 8.33 0.75
C ALA A 404 40.74 7.07 1.64
N GLY A 405 41.78 6.23 1.68
CA GLY A 405 41.77 4.99 2.46
C GLY A 405 40.85 3.90 1.91
N LEU A 406 40.53 3.95 0.61
CA LEU A 406 39.69 2.98 -0.09
C LEU A 406 40.56 1.83 -0.62
N HIS A 407 40.84 0.87 0.26
CA HIS A 407 41.83 -0.18 0.04
C HIS A 407 41.42 -1.17 -1.07
N GLU A 408 40.16 -1.59 -1.12
CA GLU A 408 39.69 -2.55 -2.11
C GLU A 408 39.62 -1.90 -3.50
N LEU A 409 39.20 -0.64 -3.58
CA LEU A 409 39.18 0.13 -4.81
C LEU A 409 40.60 0.33 -5.37
N SER A 410 41.57 0.70 -4.54
CA SER A 410 42.97 0.86 -4.99
C SER A 410 43.54 -0.45 -5.55
N LYS A 411 43.31 -1.59 -4.90
CA LYS A 411 43.71 -2.91 -5.41
C LYS A 411 43.04 -3.23 -6.75
N ALA A 412 41.75 -2.94 -6.90
CA ALA A 412 41.03 -3.19 -8.14
C ALA A 412 41.58 -2.35 -9.31
N LEU A 413 41.95 -1.09 -9.05
CA LEU A 413 42.60 -0.22 -10.04
C LEU A 413 43.99 -0.73 -10.43
N GLU A 414 44.77 -1.22 -9.48
CA GLU A 414 46.08 -1.83 -9.76
C GLU A 414 45.97 -3.08 -10.65
N ILE A 415 44.94 -3.89 -10.46
CA ILE A 415 44.66 -5.04 -11.34
C ILE A 415 44.30 -4.58 -12.75
N MET A 416 43.51 -3.51 -12.88
CA MET A 416 43.15 -2.93 -14.17
C MET A 416 44.35 -2.38 -14.94
N ASP A 417 45.36 -1.86 -14.24
CA ASP A 417 46.61 -1.33 -14.79
C ASP A 417 47.62 -2.42 -15.21
N THR A 418 47.61 -3.59 -14.53
CA THR A 418 48.68 -4.60 -14.64
C THR A 418 48.39 -5.78 -15.58
N GLN A 419 47.12 -6.09 -15.86
CA GLN A 419 46.76 -7.19 -16.77
C GLN A 419 46.90 -6.77 -18.25
N SER A 420 48.13 -6.84 -18.75
CA SER A 420 48.53 -6.58 -20.14
C SER A 420 48.22 -7.74 -21.09
#